data_AF-A0A2I2A2Y5-F1
#
_entry.id   AF-A0A2I2A2Y5-F1
#
_cell.length_a   1.000
_cell.length_b   1.000
_cell.length_c   1.000
_cell.angle_alpha   90.00
_cell.angle_beta   90.00
_cell.angle_gamma   90.00
#
_symmetry.space_group_name_H-M   'P 1'
#
loop_
_entity.id
_entity.type
_entity.pdbx_description
1 polymer ?
#
loop_
_entity_poly.entity_id
_entity_poly.type
_entity_poly.pdbx_seq_one_letter_code
_entity_poly.pdbx_strand_id
1 'polypeptide(L)'
;MSEDWKLLIEAINNLKQESSYLKDYVWPIVSGIFSALLGAGVAFWTIKHQERMQVEKDKLDSGNLLIMLVLQAQSSLIAWKHNYALAIQEVDDPIQRLLYIPRMISNGNSIEYKVESIIFAAKQVPGTMKDSSWRNIVRIFSMIENYNELQTIMAKRSMLHERIVQLITESQSESNIELETLLKIIPNQTLKEAIDLTEKMIVFVDDLIIEMVSFLDAFPKIMQESILTKKIKNYGSVIMTSSPPNQFIHLYDRSVEVDYKKLATIFQESEEVVSTLYKAGQMTSEK
;
A
#
# COMPACT_ATOMS: atom_id res chain seq x y z
N MET A 1 -50.22 -54.33 70.39
CA MET A 1 -49.11 -53.54 69.82
C MET A 1 -49.71 -52.67 68.73
N SER A 2 -49.54 -51.35 68.85
CA SER A 2 -50.41 -50.30 68.30
C SER A 2 -50.29 -50.10 66.79
N GLU A 3 -51.40 -49.71 66.17
CA GLU A 3 -51.52 -49.29 64.77
C GLU A 3 -50.51 -48.18 64.40
N ASP A 4 -50.25 -47.29 65.35
CA ASP A 4 -49.22 -46.24 65.25
C ASP A 4 -47.82 -46.79 65.02
N TRP A 5 -47.52 -47.99 65.55
CA TRP A 5 -46.23 -48.64 65.35
C TRP A 5 -46.06 -49.15 63.93
N LYS A 6 -47.15 -49.59 63.29
CA LYS A 6 -47.13 -50.00 61.88
C LYS A 6 -46.99 -48.80 60.95
N LEU A 7 -47.72 -47.71 61.22
CA LEU A 7 -47.61 -46.46 60.46
C LEU A 7 -46.22 -45.83 60.60
N LEU A 8 -45.62 -45.88 61.78
CA LEU A 8 -44.23 -45.43 62.00
C LEU A 8 -43.23 -46.31 61.24
N ILE A 9 -43.38 -47.63 61.26
CA ILE A 9 -42.48 -48.55 60.53
C ILE A 9 -42.63 -48.36 59.01
N GLU A 10 -43.84 -48.15 58.52
CA GLU A 10 -44.13 -47.92 57.10
C GLU A 10 -43.63 -46.54 56.64
N ALA A 11 -43.78 -45.49 57.46
CA ALA A 11 -43.19 -44.18 57.21
C ALA A 11 -41.65 -44.21 57.22
N ILE A 12 -41.03 -44.97 58.14
CA ILE A 12 -39.57 -45.16 58.20
C ILE A 12 -39.05 -45.95 56.99
N ASN A 13 -39.78 -46.97 56.54
CA ASN A 13 -39.41 -47.72 55.33
C ASN A 13 -39.63 -46.93 54.03
N ASN A 14 -40.63 -46.04 53.97
CA ASN A 14 -40.78 -45.10 52.84
C ASN A 14 -39.77 -43.93 52.88
N LEU A 15 -39.24 -43.59 54.07
CA LEU A 15 -38.15 -42.61 54.25
C LEU A 15 -36.77 -43.18 53.90
N LYS A 16 -36.59 -44.51 53.90
CA LYS A 16 -35.51 -45.15 53.16
C LYS A 16 -35.79 -44.98 51.68
N GLN A 17 -35.56 -43.76 51.18
CA GLN A 17 -35.30 -43.53 49.76
C GLN A 17 -34.38 -44.64 49.30
N GLU A 18 -34.78 -45.37 48.26
CA GLU A 18 -33.91 -46.36 47.61
C GLU A 18 -32.60 -45.65 47.27
N SER A 19 -31.58 -45.83 48.11
CA SER A 19 -30.24 -45.31 47.89
C SER A 19 -29.65 -46.14 46.77
N SER A 20 -30.06 -45.80 45.56
CA SER A 20 -29.57 -46.41 44.34
C SER A 20 -28.10 -46.05 44.27
N TYR A 21 -27.24 -47.06 44.40
CA TYR A 21 -25.79 -46.93 44.24
C TYR A 21 -25.42 -46.16 42.96
N LEU A 22 -26.24 -46.31 41.91
CA LEU A 22 -26.12 -45.57 40.66
C LEU A 22 -26.32 -44.06 40.83
N LYS A 23 -27.30 -43.64 41.63
CA LYS A 23 -27.64 -42.23 41.84
C LYS A 23 -26.65 -41.52 42.76
N ASP A 24 -26.18 -42.19 43.81
CA ASP A 24 -25.38 -41.54 44.85
C ASP A 24 -23.87 -41.60 44.56
N TYR A 25 -23.40 -42.60 43.80
CA TYR A 25 -21.97 -42.78 43.49
C TYR A 25 -21.63 -42.67 42.01
N VAL A 26 -22.44 -43.25 41.13
CA VAL A 26 -22.11 -43.28 39.69
C VAL A 26 -22.51 -41.97 39.00
N TRP A 27 -23.69 -41.42 39.32
CA TRP A 27 -24.19 -40.20 38.69
C TRP A 27 -23.31 -38.96 38.91
N PRO A 28 -22.76 -38.67 40.10
CA PRO A 28 -21.85 -37.54 40.30
C PRO A 28 -20.53 -37.70 39.51
N ILE A 29 -19.99 -38.91 39.44
CA ILE A 29 -18.73 -39.18 38.71
C ILE A 29 -18.98 -39.05 37.20
N VAL A 30 -20.03 -39.67 36.68
CA VAL A 30 -20.38 -39.61 35.25
C VAL A 30 -20.75 -38.19 34.83
N SER A 31 -21.54 -37.45 35.62
CA SER A 31 -21.88 -36.05 35.33
C SER A 31 -20.66 -35.13 35.41
N GLY A 32 -19.73 -35.36 36.34
CA GLY A 32 -18.45 -34.64 36.41
C GLY A 32 -17.58 -34.89 35.17
N ILE A 33 -17.43 -36.14 34.75
CA ILE A 33 -16.68 -36.51 33.54
C ILE A 33 -17.35 -35.95 32.28
N PHE A 34 -18.67 -36.08 32.14
CA PHE A 34 -19.40 -35.51 31.01
C PHE A 34 -19.29 -34.00 30.95
N SER A 35 -19.40 -33.31 32.09
CA SER A 35 -19.26 -31.85 32.17
C SER A 35 -17.85 -31.41 31.80
N ALA A 36 -16.83 -32.13 32.27
CA ALA A 36 -15.43 -31.87 31.92
C ALA A 36 -15.16 -32.11 30.42
N LEU A 37 -15.69 -33.20 29.84
CA LEU A 37 -15.55 -33.50 28.42
C LEU A 37 -16.30 -32.49 27.53
N LEU A 38 -17.50 -32.08 27.92
CA LEU A 38 -18.26 -31.03 27.23
C LEU A 38 -17.54 -29.69 27.33
N GLY A 39 -17.03 -29.33 28.51
CA GLY A 39 -16.22 -28.12 28.72
C GLY A 39 -14.97 -28.12 27.84
N ALA A 40 -14.23 -29.23 27.79
CA ALA A 40 -13.06 -29.40 26.94
C ALA A 40 -13.42 -29.32 25.44
N GLY A 41 -14.53 -29.95 25.02
CA GLY A 41 -15.01 -29.90 23.64
C GLY A 41 -15.41 -28.49 23.19
N VAL A 42 -16.15 -27.76 24.04
CA VAL A 42 -16.53 -26.37 23.80
C VAL A 42 -15.29 -25.47 23.76
N ALA A 43 -14.33 -25.65 24.67
CA ALA A 43 -13.09 -24.89 24.68
C ALA A 43 -12.29 -25.11 23.39
N PHE A 44 -12.09 -26.37 22.97
CA PHE A 44 -11.38 -26.70 21.74
C PHE A 44 -12.06 -26.10 20.51
N TRP A 45 -13.39 -26.22 20.41
CA TRP A 45 -14.15 -25.63 19.31
C TRP A 45 -14.04 -24.09 19.30
N THR A 46 -14.12 -23.46 20.46
CA THR A 46 -14.02 -22.01 20.62
C THR A 46 -12.64 -21.50 20.21
N ILE A 47 -11.56 -22.15 20.67
CA ILE A 47 -10.18 -21.79 20.31
C ILE A 47 -10.00 -21.88 18.80
N LYS A 48 -10.37 -23.01 18.19
CA LYS A 48 -10.26 -23.20 16.75
C LYS A 48 -11.09 -22.21 15.94
N HIS A 49 -12.26 -21.82 16.46
CA HIS A 49 -13.09 -20.79 15.84
C HIS A 49 -12.42 -19.41 15.94
N GLN A 50 -11.89 -19.05 17.11
CA GLN A 50 -11.19 -17.80 17.35
C GLN A 50 -9.93 -17.67 16.50
N GLU A 51 -9.08 -18.70 16.41
CA GLU A 51 -7.88 -18.71 15.56
C GLU A 51 -8.24 -18.48 14.09
N ARG A 52 -9.27 -19.17 13.60
CA ARG A 52 -9.75 -18.98 12.22
C ARG A 52 -10.27 -17.57 11.97
N MET A 53 -10.98 -16.98 12.94
CA MET A 53 -11.41 -15.59 12.80
C MET A 53 -10.22 -14.64 12.84
N GLN A 54 -9.26 -14.88 13.73
CA GLN A 54 -8.08 -14.05 13.89
C GLN A 54 -7.27 -14.00 12.59
N VAL A 55 -7.03 -15.15 11.94
CA VAL A 55 -6.36 -15.21 10.64
C VAL A 55 -7.09 -14.38 9.58
N GLU A 56 -8.42 -14.39 9.53
CA GLU A 56 -9.17 -13.58 8.56
C GLU A 56 -9.14 -12.08 8.90
N LYS A 57 -9.06 -11.71 10.18
CA LYS A 57 -8.83 -10.32 10.61
C LYS A 57 -7.44 -9.84 10.23
N ASP A 58 -6.41 -10.65 10.49
CA ASP A 58 -5.02 -10.30 10.18
C ASP A 58 -4.81 -10.08 8.68
N LYS A 59 -5.47 -10.88 7.82
CA LYS A 59 -5.48 -10.68 6.36
C LYS A 59 -6.13 -9.34 5.98
N LEU A 60 -7.28 -9.03 6.59
CA LEU A 60 -7.99 -7.78 6.34
C LEU A 60 -7.13 -6.58 6.75
N ASP A 61 -6.56 -6.60 7.94
CA ASP A 61 -5.73 -5.52 8.47
C ASP A 61 -4.48 -5.31 7.63
N SER A 62 -3.77 -6.39 7.29
CA SER A 62 -2.55 -6.33 6.47
C SER A 62 -2.87 -5.71 5.10
N GLY A 63 -3.92 -6.21 4.46
CA GLY A 63 -4.33 -5.74 3.14
C GLY A 63 -4.85 -4.29 3.14
N ASN A 64 -5.65 -3.92 4.12
CA ASN A 64 -6.13 -2.53 4.28
C ASN A 64 -4.97 -1.59 4.60
N LEU A 65 -3.99 -2.01 5.41
CA LEU A 65 -2.79 -1.24 5.68
C LEU A 65 -2.03 -0.94 4.38
N LEU A 66 -1.86 -1.94 3.51
CA LEU A 66 -1.22 -1.72 2.21
C LEU A 66 -2.00 -0.72 1.35
N ILE A 67 -3.32 -0.87 1.26
CA ILE A 67 -4.18 0.07 0.51
C ILE A 67 -4.01 1.50 1.06
N MET A 68 -4.01 1.67 2.38
CA MET A 68 -3.81 2.98 3.00
C MET A 68 -2.43 3.57 2.70
N LEU A 69 -1.37 2.76 2.75
CA LEU A 69 -0.01 3.19 2.42
C LEU A 69 0.10 3.64 0.96
N VAL A 70 -0.48 2.88 0.03
CA VAL A 70 -0.50 3.23 -1.39
C VAL A 70 -1.35 4.48 -1.64
N LEU A 71 -2.49 4.63 -0.96
CA LEU A 71 -3.33 5.83 -1.05
C LEU A 71 -2.60 7.08 -0.54
N GLN A 72 -1.84 6.97 0.56
CA GLN A 72 -1.01 8.05 1.10
C GLN A 72 0.13 8.41 0.13
N ALA A 73 0.77 7.41 -0.47
CA ALA A 73 1.81 7.60 -1.47
C ALA A 73 1.25 8.31 -2.72
N GLN A 74 0.14 7.83 -3.27
CA GLN A 74 -0.56 8.47 -4.38
C GLN A 74 -0.93 9.93 -4.07
N SER A 75 -1.47 10.20 -2.87
CA SER A 75 -1.80 11.56 -2.44
C SER A 75 -0.58 12.47 -2.41
N SER A 76 0.58 11.93 -2.01
CA SER A 76 1.85 12.66 -2.02
C SER A 76 2.33 12.95 -3.44
N LEU A 77 2.24 11.97 -4.35
CA LEU A 77 2.56 12.15 -5.77
C LEU A 77 1.70 13.23 -6.43
N ILE A 78 0.38 13.21 -6.16
CA ILE A 78 -0.56 14.20 -6.68
C ILE A 78 -0.21 15.59 -6.15
N ALA A 79 0.11 15.72 -4.85
CA ALA A 79 0.52 16.98 -4.26
C ALA A 79 1.80 17.54 -4.91
N TRP A 80 2.78 16.67 -5.19
CA TRP A 80 3.99 17.08 -5.88
C TRP A 80 3.73 17.50 -7.31
N LYS A 81 2.95 16.70 -8.05
CA LYS A 81 2.58 17.01 -9.42
C LYS A 81 1.81 18.33 -9.51
N HIS A 82 0.91 18.59 -8.57
CA HIS A 82 0.18 19.84 -8.51
C HIS A 82 1.09 21.08 -8.45
N ASN A 83 2.27 20.98 -7.81
CA ASN A 83 3.21 22.10 -7.71
C ASN A 83 3.85 22.51 -9.05
N TYR A 84 3.85 21.63 -10.05
CA TYR A 84 4.49 21.92 -11.34
C TYR A 84 3.60 21.71 -12.56
N ALA A 85 2.52 20.94 -12.46
CA ALA A 85 1.73 20.50 -13.61
C ALA A 85 1.24 21.66 -14.49
N LEU A 86 0.78 22.76 -13.89
CA LEU A 86 0.34 23.94 -14.63
C LEU A 86 1.50 24.69 -15.30
N ALA A 87 2.69 24.68 -14.69
CA ALA A 87 3.84 25.43 -15.20
C ALA A 87 4.50 24.73 -16.39
N ILE A 88 4.39 23.39 -16.48
CA ILE A 88 5.01 22.61 -17.55
C ILE A 88 4.00 22.07 -18.58
N GLN A 89 2.72 22.43 -18.47
CA GLN A 89 1.65 21.86 -19.28
C GLN A 89 1.87 22.01 -20.80
N GLU A 90 2.55 23.07 -21.22
CA GLU A 90 2.86 23.35 -22.63
C GLU A 90 4.37 23.49 -22.88
N VAL A 91 5.20 23.10 -21.90
CA VAL A 91 6.65 23.30 -21.92
C VAL A 91 7.36 21.97 -22.13
N ASP A 92 7.95 21.82 -23.31
CA ASP A 92 8.78 20.67 -23.69
C ASP A 92 10.29 20.92 -23.49
N ASP A 93 10.71 22.17 -23.28
CA ASP A 93 12.11 22.53 -23.13
C ASP A 93 12.69 22.06 -21.78
N PRO A 94 13.76 21.23 -21.78
CA PRO A 94 14.31 20.64 -20.55
C PRO A 94 14.94 21.66 -19.59
N ILE A 95 15.49 22.77 -20.11
CA ILE A 95 16.08 23.81 -19.27
C ILE A 95 14.96 24.61 -18.60
N GLN A 96 13.90 24.95 -19.34
CA GLN A 96 12.75 25.65 -18.79
C GLN A 96 12.03 24.80 -17.74
N ARG A 97 11.85 23.48 -17.99
CA ARG A 97 11.25 22.55 -17.01
C ARG A 97 12.05 22.51 -15.71
N LEU A 98 13.38 22.45 -15.77
CA LEU A 98 14.24 22.54 -14.58
C LEU A 98 13.98 23.82 -13.77
N LEU A 99 13.82 24.96 -14.44
CA LEU A 99 13.63 26.26 -13.80
C LEU A 99 12.22 26.46 -13.25
N TYR A 100 11.19 25.97 -13.96
CA TYR A 100 9.79 26.11 -13.53
C TYR A 100 9.44 25.19 -12.36
N ILE A 101 10.09 24.04 -12.26
CA ILE A 101 9.85 23.10 -11.17
C ILE A 101 10.58 23.61 -9.92
N PRO A 102 9.86 24.05 -8.87
CA PRO A 102 10.50 24.56 -7.67
C PRO A 102 11.21 23.44 -6.91
N ARG A 103 12.05 23.80 -5.93
CA ARG A 103 12.51 22.84 -4.92
C ARG A 103 11.31 22.18 -4.25
N MET A 104 11.28 20.86 -4.23
CA MET A 104 10.24 20.09 -3.55
C MET A 104 10.80 19.44 -2.30
N ILE A 105 10.09 19.61 -1.18
CA ILE A 105 10.45 18.95 0.07
C ILE A 105 9.86 17.54 0.00
N SER A 106 10.73 16.54 -0.07
CA SER A 106 10.33 15.16 0.20
C SER A 106 10.17 15.03 1.72
N ASN A 107 9.03 14.48 2.14
CA ASN A 107 8.77 14.21 3.55
C ASN A 107 9.55 12.97 4.05
N GLY A 108 10.34 12.31 3.19
CA GLY A 108 11.15 11.13 3.56
C GLY A 108 10.33 9.88 3.90
N ASN A 109 9.03 9.87 3.61
CA ASN A 109 8.15 8.77 3.94
C ASN A 109 8.29 7.64 2.91
N SER A 110 9.36 6.85 3.04
CA SER A 110 9.45 5.57 2.34
C SER A 110 8.38 4.61 2.85
N ILE A 111 7.81 3.83 1.95
CA ILE A 111 6.89 2.76 2.33
C ILE A 111 7.74 1.59 2.79
N GLU A 112 7.69 1.30 4.09
CA GLU A 112 8.21 0.06 4.65
C GLU A 112 7.03 -0.89 4.88
N TYR A 113 6.89 -1.90 4.02
CA TYR A 113 5.79 -2.85 4.10
C TYR A 113 6.28 -4.28 3.95
N LYS A 114 5.84 -5.15 4.86
CA LYS A 114 6.12 -6.59 4.83
C LYS A 114 5.21 -7.27 3.83
N VAL A 115 5.67 -7.38 2.59
CA VAL A 115 4.90 -7.94 1.47
C VAL A 115 4.50 -9.41 1.73
N GLU A 116 5.19 -10.13 2.60
CA GLU A 116 4.84 -11.49 3.02
C GLU A 116 3.44 -11.56 3.66
N SER A 117 3.00 -10.47 4.29
CA SER A 117 1.69 -10.40 4.94
C SER A 117 0.51 -10.46 3.95
N ILE A 118 0.74 -10.20 2.66
CA ILE A 118 -0.27 -10.28 1.60
C ILE A 118 -0.16 -11.52 0.73
N ILE A 119 0.62 -12.52 1.13
CA ILE A 119 0.78 -13.76 0.35
C ILE A 119 -0.55 -14.47 0.07
N PHE A 120 -1.55 -14.26 0.93
CA PHE A 120 -2.91 -14.78 0.75
C PHE A 120 -3.62 -14.25 -0.50
N ALA A 121 -3.22 -13.10 -1.04
CA ALA A 121 -3.80 -12.49 -2.23
C ALA A 121 -3.20 -13.04 -3.55
N ALA A 122 -2.04 -13.69 -3.47
CA ALA A 122 -1.38 -14.26 -4.62
C ALA A 122 -2.09 -15.53 -5.11
N LYS A 123 -2.18 -15.68 -6.44
CA LYS A 123 -2.59 -16.95 -7.05
C LYS A 123 -1.35 -17.72 -7.50
N GLN A 124 -1.13 -18.90 -6.92
CA GLN A 124 -0.27 -19.92 -7.54
C GLN A 124 -1.12 -20.79 -8.46
N VAL A 125 -1.47 -20.28 -9.64
CA VAL A 125 -2.08 -21.12 -10.68
C VAL A 125 -1.05 -21.31 -11.79
N PRO A 126 -0.47 -22.51 -11.94
CA PRO A 126 0.42 -22.82 -13.05
C PRO A 126 -0.31 -22.57 -14.38
N GLY A 127 0.23 -21.69 -15.22
CA GLY A 127 -0.24 -21.48 -16.60
C GLY A 127 -1.25 -20.34 -16.84
N THR A 128 -1.62 -19.53 -15.84
CA THR A 128 -2.54 -18.37 -16.04
C THR A 128 -1.93 -17.02 -15.64
N MET A 129 -0.60 -16.87 -15.66
CA MET A 129 0.03 -15.57 -15.50
C MET A 129 -0.17 -14.75 -16.77
N LYS A 130 -1.25 -13.96 -16.83
CA LYS A 130 -1.13 -12.66 -17.47
C LYS A 130 -0.26 -11.82 -16.53
N ASP A 131 0.96 -11.49 -16.96
CA ASP A 131 2.00 -10.80 -16.17
C ASP A 131 1.52 -9.49 -15.53
N SER A 132 0.44 -8.89 -16.04
CA SER A 132 -0.14 -7.64 -15.56
C SER A 132 -1.17 -7.79 -14.41
N SER A 133 -1.34 -8.96 -13.77
CA SER A 133 -2.28 -9.04 -12.64
C SER A 133 -1.66 -8.52 -11.33
N TRP A 134 -2.43 -7.75 -10.56
CA TRP A 134 -2.09 -7.36 -9.16
C TRP A 134 -2.08 -8.52 -8.16
N ARG A 135 -2.31 -9.75 -8.63
CA ARG A 135 -2.03 -10.98 -7.87
C ARG A 135 -0.55 -11.37 -7.93
N ASN A 136 0.23 -10.75 -8.83
CA ASN A 136 1.67 -10.89 -8.88
C ASN A 136 2.30 -10.02 -7.80
N ILE A 137 2.81 -10.67 -6.74
CA ILE A 137 3.46 -9.98 -5.61
C ILE A 137 4.67 -9.16 -6.09
N VAL A 138 5.39 -9.64 -7.11
CA VAL A 138 6.57 -8.94 -7.64
C VAL A 138 6.18 -7.56 -8.17
N ARG A 139 5.03 -7.44 -8.84
CA ARG A 139 4.53 -6.14 -9.34
C ARG A 139 4.24 -5.17 -8.19
N ILE A 140 3.63 -5.65 -7.10
CA ILE A 140 3.36 -4.84 -5.89
C ILE A 140 4.68 -4.37 -5.27
N PHE A 141 5.66 -5.28 -5.14
CA PHE A 141 6.98 -4.95 -4.61
C PHE A 141 7.69 -3.90 -5.47
N SER A 142 7.71 -4.08 -6.80
CA SER A 142 8.29 -3.11 -7.72
C SER A 142 7.62 -1.74 -7.61
N MET A 143 6.29 -1.66 -7.51
CA MET A 143 5.59 -0.38 -7.32
C MET A 143 6.03 0.35 -6.04
N ILE A 144 6.20 -0.38 -4.93
CA ILE A 144 6.65 0.18 -3.65
C ILE A 144 8.10 0.66 -3.73
N GLU A 145 9.01 -0.19 -4.23
CA GLU A 145 10.42 0.16 -4.37
C GLU A 145 10.63 1.34 -5.31
N ASN A 146 9.89 1.39 -6.42
CA ASN A 146 9.94 2.50 -7.36
C ASN A 146 9.49 3.83 -6.73
N TYR A 147 8.48 3.81 -5.86
CA TYR A 147 8.09 4.99 -5.09
C TYR A 147 9.20 5.42 -4.12
N ASN A 148 9.86 4.46 -3.46
CA ASN A 148 10.99 4.75 -2.57
C ASN A 148 12.22 5.31 -3.34
N GLU A 149 12.47 4.80 -4.55
CA GLU A 149 13.51 5.32 -5.45
C GLU A 149 13.19 6.76 -5.87
N LEU A 150 11.93 7.06 -6.21
CA LEU A 150 11.50 8.42 -6.53
C LEU A 150 11.80 9.40 -5.39
N GLN A 151 11.58 9.02 -4.13
CA GLN A 151 11.96 9.87 -2.97
C GLN A 151 13.45 10.22 -3.01
N THR A 152 14.30 9.25 -3.35
CA THR A 152 15.75 9.43 -3.45
C THR A 152 16.12 10.35 -4.61
N ILE A 153 15.50 10.18 -5.78
CA ILE A 153 15.67 11.05 -6.95
C ILE A 153 15.28 12.49 -6.59
N MET A 154 14.12 12.67 -5.95
CA MET A 154 13.64 13.99 -5.52
C MET A 154 14.56 14.66 -4.52
N ALA A 155 15.05 13.93 -3.52
CA ALA A 155 15.99 14.46 -2.54
C ALA A 155 17.28 14.95 -3.21
N LYS A 156 17.87 14.13 -4.10
CA LYS A 156 19.06 14.51 -4.90
C LYS A 156 18.79 15.75 -5.75
N ARG A 157 17.66 15.77 -6.46
CA ARG A 157 17.26 16.89 -7.31
C ARG A 157 17.08 18.18 -6.51
N SER A 158 16.48 18.12 -5.32
CA SER A 158 16.33 19.27 -4.44
C SER A 158 17.67 19.79 -3.91
N MET A 159 18.62 18.91 -3.57
CA MET A 159 19.99 19.31 -3.22
C MET A 159 20.70 20.02 -4.38
N LEU A 160 20.58 19.50 -5.61
CA LEU A 160 21.15 20.16 -6.79
C LEU A 160 20.49 21.50 -7.09
N HIS A 161 19.17 21.60 -6.94
CA HIS A 161 18.45 22.86 -7.12
C HIS A 161 18.91 23.92 -6.11
N GLU A 162 19.08 23.55 -4.84
CA GLU A 162 19.67 24.45 -3.83
C GLU A 162 21.07 24.91 -4.22
N ARG A 163 21.92 24.00 -4.72
CA ARG A 163 23.25 24.36 -5.18
C ARG A 163 23.22 25.33 -6.35
N ILE A 164 22.31 25.13 -7.30
CA ILE A 164 22.12 26.05 -8.44
C ILE A 164 21.67 27.42 -7.94
N VAL A 165 20.69 27.49 -7.04
CA VAL A 165 20.21 28.75 -6.45
C VAL A 165 21.32 29.47 -5.67
N GLN A 166 22.17 28.74 -4.95
CA GLN A 166 23.34 29.31 -4.26
C GLN A 166 24.35 29.91 -5.24
N LEU A 167 24.72 29.17 -6.29
CA LEU A 167 25.65 29.67 -7.32
C LEU A 167 25.12 30.94 -7.98
N ILE A 168 23.82 30.98 -8.26
CA ILE A 168 23.14 32.16 -8.77
C ILE A 168 23.28 33.31 -7.76
N THR A 169 22.90 33.09 -6.50
CA THR A 169 22.95 34.12 -5.45
C THR A 169 24.37 34.65 -5.19
N GLU A 170 25.37 33.78 -5.15
CA GLU A 170 26.79 34.12 -4.96
C GLU A 170 27.37 34.90 -6.14
N SER A 171 26.86 34.66 -7.35
CA SER A 171 27.26 35.35 -8.57
C SER A 171 26.62 36.73 -8.75
N GLN A 172 25.71 37.15 -7.87
CA GLN A 172 24.85 38.32 -8.11
C GLN A 172 24.89 39.43 -7.05
N SER A 173 24.83 40.67 -7.55
CA SER A 173 24.52 41.93 -6.86
C SER A 173 23.25 42.64 -7.40
N GLU A 174 22.58 42.13 -8.45
CA GLU A 174 21.36 42.73 -9.03
C GLU A 174 20.29 41.67 -9.38
N SER A 175 19.02 42.10 -9.46
CA SER A 175 17.81 41.27 -9.32
C SER A 175 17.21 40.65 -10.59
N ASN A 176 17.80 40.84 -11.78
CA ASN A 176 17.30 40.26 -13.04
C ASN A 176 18.42 39.62 -13.86
N ILE A 177 18.31 38.32 -14.17
CA ILE A 177 19.29 37.56 -14.96
C ILE A 177 18.66 37.11 -16.27
N GLU A 178 19.37 37.33 -17.38
CA GLU A 178 19.06 36.66 -18.64
C GLU A 178 19.51 35.19 -18.61
N LEU A 179 18.72 34.31 -19.25
CA LEU A 179 18.95 32.86 -19.31
C LEU A 179 20.37 32.49 -19.78
N GLU A 180 20.92 33.23 -20.74
CA GLU A 180 22.27 33.00 -21.28
C GLU A 180 23.38 33.26 -20.26
N THR A 181 23.16 34.20 -19.34
CA THR A 181 24.10 34.51 -18.26
C THR A 181 24.03 33.45 -17.17
N LEU A 182 22.82 32.96 -16.87
CA LEU A 182 22.55 31.84 -15.97
C LEU A 182 23.30 30.56 -16.39
N LEU A 183 23.24 30.22 -17.68
CA LEU A 183 23.89 29.03 -18.24
C LEU A 183 25.43 29.10 -18.22
N LYS A 184 26.02 30.30 -18.12
CA LYS A 184 27.47 30.47 -17.97
C LYS A 184 27.95 30.28 -16.53
N ILE A 185 27.09 30.54 -15.55
CA ILE A 185 27.41 30.48 -14.11
C ILE A 185 27.36 29.03 -13.62
N ILE A 186 26.39 28.24 -14.10
CA ILE A 186 26.17 26.88 -13.62
C ILE A 186 27.16 25.93 -14.32
N PRO A 187 27.94 25.11 -13.56
CA PRO A 187 28.78 24.10 -14.16
C PRO A 187 27.98 23.14 -15.05
N ASN A 188 28.46 22.89 -16.26
CA ASN A 188 27.76 22.07 -17.25
C ASN A 188 27.37 20.69 -16.70
N GLN A 189 28.23 20.06 -15.88
CA GLN A 189 27.92 18.77 -15.26
C GLN A 189 26.73 18.85 -14.29
N THR A 190 26.69 19.88 -13.45
CA THR A 190 25.59 20.12 -12.51
C THR A 190 24.28 20.39 -13.23
N LEU A 191 24.34 21.15 -14.32
CA LEU A 191 23.17 21.42 -15.17
C LEU A 191 22.63 20.14 -15.80
N LYS A 192 23.50 19.33 -16.41
CA LYS A 192 23.12 18.03 -17.00
C LYS A 192 22.49 17.09 -15.99
N GLU A 193 23.09 16.96 -14.80
CA GLU A 193 22.56 16.10 -13.74
C GLU A 193 21.21 16.61 -13.21
N ALA A 194 21.05 17.92 -13.05
CA ALA A 194 19.79 18.51 -12.61
C ALA A 194 18.66 18.30 -13.65
N ILE A 195 18.98 18.38 -14.94
CA ILE A 195 18.03 18.09 -16.03
C ILE A 195 17.66 16.59 -16.02
N ASP A 196 18.65 15.70 -15.95
CA ASP A 196 18.43 14.23 -15.91
C ASP A 196 17.48 13.84 -14.77
N LEU A 197 17.76 14.32 -13.55
CA LEU A 197 16.91 14.02 -12.40
C LEU A 197 15.52 14.66 -12.50
N THR A 198 15.41 15.85 -13.11
CA THR A 198 14.13 16.53 -13.28
C THR A 198 13.23 15.76 -14.24
N GLU A 199 13.75 15.35 -15.40
CA GLU A 199 12.96 14.58 -16.37
C GLU A 199 12.61 13.18 -15.85
N LYS A 200 13.56 12.49 -15.19
CA LYS A 200 13.26 11.21 -14.52
C LYS A 200 12.15 11.34 -13.49
N MET A 201 12.19 12.40 -12.68
CA MET A 201 11.19 12.65 -11.65
C MET A 201 9.79 12.87 -12.25
N ILE A 202 9.65 13.66 -13.31
CA ILE A 202 8.35 13.90 -13.95
C ILE A 202 7.77 12.58 -14.46
N VAL A 203 8.57 11.81 -15.19
CA VAL A 203 8.17 10.52 -15.76
C VAL A 203 7.80 9.52 -14.67
N PHE A 204 8.62 9.41 -13.61
CA PHE A 204 8.35 8.50 -12.48
C PHE A 204 7.08 8.88 -11.73
N VAL A 205 6.83 10.18 -11.51
CA VAL A 205 5.60 10.63 -10.85
C VAL A 205 4.38 10.22 -11.67
N ASP A 206 4.41 10.46 -12.98
CA ASP A 206 3.29 10.12 -13.87
C ASP A 206 3.04 8.60 -13.92
N ASP A 207 4.09 7.80 -14.09
CA ASP A 207 3.99 6.34 -14.12
C ASP A 207 3.48 5.78 -12.81
N LEU A 208 4.00 6.24 -11.67
CA LEU A 208 3.57 5.76 -10.36
C LEU A 208 2.13 6.17 -10.04
N ILE A 209 1.68 7.36 -10.47
CA ILE A 209 0.26 7.73 -10.31
C ILE A 209 -0.63 6.73 -11.06
N ILE A 210 -0.32 6.43 -12.32
CA ILE A 210 -1.09 5.48 -13.15
C ILE A 210 -1.07 4.08 -12.52
N GLU A 211 0.11 3.63 -12.10
CA GLU A 211 0.32 2.31 -11.52
C GLU A 211 -0.44 2.17 -10.18
N MET A 212 -0.38 3.18 -9.31
CA MET A 212 -1.10 3.19 -8.05
C MET A 212 -2.62 3.29 -8.24
N VAL A 213 -3.12 4.02 -9.24
CA VAL A 213 -4.55 4.00 -9.59
C VAL A 213 -4.99 2.59 -9.98
N SER A 214 -4.22 1.93 -10.85
CA SER A 214 -4.50 0.56 -11.29
C SER A 214 -4.52 -0.41 -10.09
N PHE A 215 -3.56 -0.28 -9.17
CA PHE A 215 -3.53 -1.06 -7.93
C PHE A 215 -4.77 -0.82 -7.07
N LEU A 216 -5.09 0.45 -6.80
CA LEU A 216 -6.19 0.82 -5.91
C LEU A 216 -7.56 0.44 -6.47
N ASP A 217 -7.74 0.36 -7.79
CA ASP A 217 -8.99 -0.16 -8.38
C ASP A 217 -9.07 -1.70 -8.33
N ALA A 218 -7.97 -2.41 -8.56
CA ALA A 218 -7.99 -3.86 -8.73
C ALA A 218 -7.74 -4.65 -7.44
N PHE A 219 -6.81 -4.21 -6.60
CA PHE A 219 -6.37 -4.95 -5.41
C PHE A 219 -7.47 -5.13 -4.35
N PRO A 220 -8.34 -4.13 -4.05
CA PRO A 220 -9.46 -4.32 -3.14
C PRO A 220 -10.41 -5.45 -3.60
N LYS A 221 -10.64 -5.58 -4.91
CA LYS A 221 -11.47 -6.67 -5.49
C LYS A 221 -10.80 -8.03 -5.27
N ILE A 222 -9.48 -8.11 -5.49
CA ILE A 222 -8.67 -9.31 -5.22
C ILE A 222 -8.77 -9.71 -3.74
N MET A 223 -8.75 -8.75 -2.81
CA MET A 223 -8.88 -9.01 -1.38
C MET A 223 -10.24 -9.57 -1.01
N GLN A 224 -11.32 -9.00 -1.56
CA GLN A 224 -12.68 -9.49 -1.31
C GLN A 224 -12.87 -10.95 -1.75
N GLU A 225 -12.19 -11.35 -2.83
CA GLU A 225 -12.17 -12.74 -3.29
C GLU A 225 -11.33 -13.67 -2.39
N SER A 226 -10.30 -13.13 -1.74
CA SER A 226 -9.30 -13.92 -1.00
C SER A 226 -9.59 -14.01 0.51
N ILE A 227 -10.45 -13.14 1.04
CA ILE A 227 -10.85 -13.07 2.46
C ILE A 227 -12.28 -13.58 2.63
N LEU A 228 -12.52 -14.38 3.67
CA LEU A 228 -13.86 -14.84 4.03
C LEU A 228 -14.64 -13.73 4.77
N THR A 229 -14.97 -12.66 4.06
CA THR A 229 -15.64 -11.44 4.58
C THR A 229 -16.92 -11.75 5.38
N LYS A 230 -17.66 -12.80 5.02
CA LYS A 230 -18.84 -13.28 5.78
C LYS A 230 -18.54 -13.65 7.23
N LYS A 231 -17.33 -14.15 7.54
CA LYS A 231 -16.91 -14.54 8.89
C LYS A 231 -16.48 -13.35 9.76
N ILE A 232 -16.11 -12.23 9.14
CA ILE A 232 -15.58 -11.04 9.81
C ILE A 232 -16.48 -9.81 9.63
N LYS A 233 -17.76 -10.01 9.28
CA LYS A 233 -18.72 -8.93 8.97
C LYS A 233 -18.83 -7.86 10.07
N ASN A 234 -18.66 -8.25 11.34
CA ASN A 234 -18.75 -7.35 12.49
C ASN A 234 -17.40 -6.71 12.87
N TYR A 235 -16.30 -7.11 12.23
CA TYR A 235 -14.97 -6.60 12.51
C TYR A 235 -14.61 -5.42 11.60
N GLY A 236 -14.84 -5.57 10.29
CA GLY A 236 -14.48 -4.52 9.32
C GLY A 236 -14.82 -4.91 7.88
N SER A 237 -14.43 -4.03 6.97
CA SER A 237 -14.61 -4.22 5.52
C SER A 237 -13.34 -3.82 4.76
N VAL A 238 -13.22 -4.33 3.54
CA VAL A 238 -12.12 -3.96 2.64
C VAL A 238 -12.30 -2.49 2.23
N ILE A 239 -11.24 -1.70 2.35
CA ILE A 239 -11.24 -0.30 1.92
C ILE A 239 -11.38 -0.25 0.39
N MET A 240 -12.35 0.52 -0.08
CA MET A 240 -12.55 0.80 -1.50
C MET A 240 -12.19 2.26 -1.77
N THR A 241 -11.53 2.53 -2.89
CA THR A 241 -11.22 3.90 -3.31
C THR A 241 -12.30 4.41 -4.25
N SER A 242 -12.67 5.68 -4.08
CA SER A 242 -13.54 6.40 -5.02
C SER A 242 -12.69 7.12 -6.08
N SER A 243 -13.30 7.40 -7.23
CA SER A 243 -12.70 8.26 -8.24
C SER A 243 -12.30 9.63 -7.67
N PRO A 244 -11.25 10.27 -8.21
CA PRO A 244 -10.85 11.59 -7.77
C PRO A 244 -11.93 12.64 -8.06
N PRO A 245 -11.98 13.74 -7.29
CA PRO A 245 -12.83 14.88 -7.61
C PRO A 245 -12.48 15.45 -8.98
N ASN A 246 -13.50 15.91 -9.73
CA ASN A 246 -13.34 16.39 -11.12
C ASN A 246 -12.22 17.44 -11.29
N GLN A 247 -12.03 18.31 -10.31
CA GLN A 247 -11.01 19.36 -10.33
C GLN A 247 -9.56 18.84 -10.37
N PHE A 248 -9.32 17.58 -9.99
CA PHE A 248 -7.97 16.99 -9.94
C PHE A 248 -7.73 15.94 -11.03
N ILE A 249 -8.68 15.70 -11.94
CA ILE A 249 -8.56 14.66 -12.98
C ILE A 249 -7.31 14.88 -13.84
N HIS A 250 -7.01 16.12 -14.22
CA HIS A 250 -5.84 16.47 -15.03
C HIS A 250 -4.50 16.06 -14.40
N LEU A 251 -4.44 15.87 -13.07
CA LEU A 251 -3.21 15.43 -12.39
C LEU A 251 -2.95 13.93 -12.57
N TYR A 252 -3.94 13.16 -13.06
CA TYR A 252 -3.80 11.75 -13.36
C TYR A 252 -3.33 11.48 -14.80
N ASP A 253 -3.40 12.48 -15.67
CA ASP A 253 -2.94 12.39 -17.06
C ASP A 253 -1.43 12.62 -17.16
N ARG A 254 -0.75 11.99 -18.12
CA ARG A 254 0.70 12.21 -18.32
C ARG A 254 1.00 13.67 -18.65
N SER A 255 2.13 14.16 -18.15
CA SER A 255 2.71 15.45 -18.49
C SER A 255 3.20 15.43 -19.94
N VAL A 256 3.37 16.61 -20.54
CA VAL A 256 3.90 16.74 -21.91
C VAL A 256 5.30 16.13 -22.01
N GLU A 257 5.55 15.40 -23.10
CA GLU A 257 6.86 14.82 -23.39
C GLU A 257 7.91 15.91 -23.55
N VAL A 258 9.12 15.65 -23.07
CA VAL A 258 10.26 16.56 -23.23
C VAL A 258 10.74 16.58 -24.68
N ASP A 259 11.31 17.69 -25.13
CA ASP A 259 11.99 17.79 -26.42
C ASP A 259 13.24 16.89 -26.43
N TYR A 260 13.08 15.67 -26.93
CA TYR A 260 14.14 14.67 -27.00
C TYR A 260 15.34 15.11 -27.85
N LYS A 261 15.16 16.03 -28.81
CA LYS A 261 16.27 16.54 -29.64
C LYS A 261 17.16 17.49 -28.85
N LYS A 262 16.56 18.39 -28.08
CA LYS A 262 17.30 19.26 -27.16
C LYS A 262 17.98 18.43 -26.06
N LEU A 263 17.27 17.45 -25.52
CA LEU A 263 17.80 16.57 -24.48
C LEU A 263 19.01 15.76 -24.99
N ALA A 264 18.92 15.21 -26.20
CA ALA A 264 20.02 14.52 -26.88
C ALA A 264 21.24 15.44 -27.09
N THR A 265 21.00 16.70 -27.49
CA THR A 265 22.06 17.70 -27.66
C THR A 265 22.77 18.01 -26.34
N ILE A 266 22.03 18.15 -25.24
CA ILE A 266 22.57 18.41 -23.90
C ILE A 266 23.43 17.24 -23.41
N PHE A 267 22.93 16.01 -23.57
CA PHE A 267 23.64 14.81 -23.12
C PHE A 267 24.75 14.34 -24.08
N GLN A 268 24.79 14.87 -25.31
CA GLN A 268 25.70 14.40 -26.37
C GLN A 268 25.45 12.94 -26.75
N GLU A 269 24.19 12.55 -26.80
CA GLU A 269 23.70 11.20 -27.08
C GLU A 269 22.74 11.21 -28.28
N SER A 270 22.31 10.03 -28.75
CA SER A 270 21.30 9.94 -29.82
C SER A 270 19.87 10.15 -29.29
N GLU A 271 19.00 10.72 -30.13
CA GLU A 271 17.57 10.93 -29.81
C GLU A 271 16.84 9.60 -29.50
N GLU A 272 17.24 8.50 -30.14
CA GLU A 272 16.68 7.17 -29.90
C GLU A 272 17.01 6.63 -28.50
N VAL A 273 18.26 6.79 -28.06
CA VAL A 273 18.69 6.37 -26.72
C VAL A 273 17.96 7.20 -25.66
N VAL A 274 17.91 8.52 -25.87
CA VAL A 274 17.28 9.44 -24.92
C VAL A 274 15.77 9.22 -24.85
N SER A 275 15.07 9.11 -25.98
CA SER A 275 13.63 8.82 -25.97
C SER A 275 13.32 7.49 -25.28
N THR A 276 14.14 6.46 -25.47
CA THR A 276 13.96 5.17 -24.77
C THR A 276 14.08 5.31 -23.25
N LEU A 277 14.97 6.18 -22.76
CA LEU A 277 15.19 6.39 -21.33
C LEU A 277 14.07 7.18 -20.65
N TYR A 278 13.39 8.07 -21.38
CA TYR A 278 12.48 9.08 -20.82
C TYR A 278 11.03 9.00 -21.33
N LYS A 279 10.70 8.09 -22.24
CA LYS A 279 9.33 7.95 -22.81
C LYS A 279 8.38 7.16 -21.92
N ALA A 280 8.90 6.17 -21.22
CA ALA A 280 8.24 5.54 -20.10
C ALA A 280 9.32 5.27 -19.07
N GLY A 281 9.07 5.60 -17.81
CA GLY A 281 9.86 5.06 -16.72
C GLY A 281 9.81 3.54 -16.85
N GLN A 282 10.82 2.87 -16.33
CA GLN A 282 11.05 1.43 -16.50
C GLN A 282 9.94 0.53 -15.90
N MET A 283 8.75 1.06 -15.65
CA MET A 283 7.69 0.53 -14.79
C MET A 283 6.45 0.03 -15.53
N THR A 284 6.29 0.25 -16.84
CA THR A 284 5.09 -0.24 -17.53
C THR A 284 5.21 -1.76 -17.77
N SER A 285 4.53 -2.53 -16.93
CA SER A 285 4.28 -3.97 -17.12
C SER A 285 3.38 -4.27 -18.33
N GLU A 286 2.92 -3.23 -19.03
CA GLU A 286 2.19 -3.33 -20.29
C GLU A 286 3.19 -3.22 -21.45
N LYS A 287 3.65 -4.39 -21.90
CA LYS A 287 3.97 -4.62 -23.31
C LYS A 287 2.73 -5.15 -24.03
#